data_AF-A0A924F8Q9-F1
#
_entry.id   AF-A0A924F8Q9-F1
#
_cell.length_a   1.000
_cell.length_b   1.000
_cell.length_c   1.000
_cell.angle_alpha   90.00
_cell.angle_beta   90.00
_cell.angle_gamma   90.00
#
_symmetry.space_group_name_H-M   'P 1'
#
loop_
_entity.id
_entity.type
_entity.pdbx_description
1 polymer ?
#
loop_
_entity_poly.entity_id
_entity_poly.type
_entity_poly.pdbx_seq_one_letter_code
_entity_poly.pdbx_strand_id
1 'polypeptide(L)'
;MEISENFLFFVWRYRLLNSAHQVCVGGEVLEIIQPGNLNTHAGPDFTEAKLLIDGRMWAGNVEIHNKSSDWQLHKHQYDEAYESVILHVVYENDIAIKNKSGQRIPTLIIKGVFSELLFDNYVKMLHCTESFPCRPQLKEIEPIVLNTVLSRVIVERLEQKTTEVLAKVKDLKGNWYDTFYFFLARNFGFKVNALPFELLANALPLQLLNKHCDNPIQVEALIFGQAGFLESTELDGEYAHLLKAEYKFLKLKYNLNSIDVSVWKFLRMRPASFPTVRLAQFSALHAQSNQLFAKILKAHDLKAISASFNNLDVSPYWHTHYHFKKPAAEMQVQLGKKSIENILINTVCVILFAYGKYTAQQHLIDRALDFLENIPAEHNTIVYQYLDAGLKIDSALMSQSLLQLNKYYCTQKKCLNCGIGIKILKR
;
A
#
# COMPACT_ATOMS: atom_id res chain seq x y z
N MET A 1 -11.93 5.76 -32.34
CA MET A 1 -11.48 5.22 -31.04
C MET A 1 -12.71 4.67 -30.35
N GLU A 2 -12.64 3.44 -29.88
CA GLU A 2 -13.73 2.80 -29.15
C GLU A 2 -13.82 3.43 -27.75
N ILE A 3 -15.02 3.85 -27.33
CA ILE A 3 -15.21 4.44 -26.01
C ILE A 3 -15.20 3.32 -24.97
N SER A 4 -14.57 3.55 -23.82
CA SER A 4 -14.58 2.56 -22.74
C SER A 4 -15.85 2.71 -21.92
N GLU A 5 -16.51 1.60 -21.57
CA GLU A 5 -17.66 1.60 -20.65
C GLU A 5 -17.33 2.25 -19.32
N ASN A 6 -16.09 2.13 -18.81
CA ASN A 6 -15.66 2.85 -17.61
C ASN A 6 -15.85 4.37 -17.71
N PHE A 7 -15.67 4.95 -18.91
CA PHE A 7 -15.96 6.36 -19.15
C PHE A 7 -17.46 6.64 -19.14
N LEU A 8 -18.29 5.77 -19.71
CA LEU A 8 -19.75 5.88 -19.64
C LEU A 8 -20.24 5.81 -18.18
N PHE A 9 -19.70 4.87 -17.41
CA PHE A 9 -19.97 4.73 -15.97
C PHE A 9 -19.60 6.01 -15.23
N PHE A 10 -18.46 6.62 -15.58
CA PHE A 10 -18.01 7.89 -15.00
C PHE A 10 -18.96 9.04 -15.32
N VAL A 11 -19.38 9.19 -16.59
CA VAL A 11 -20.34 10.22 -17.01
C VAL A 11 -21.67 10.05 -16.27
N TRP A 12 -22.19 8.82 -16.22
CA TRP A 12 -23.44 8.49 -15.54
C TRP A 12 -23.36 8.75 -14.02
N ARG A 13 -22.37 8.17 -13.35
CA ARG A 13 -22.18 8.26 -11.88
C ARG A 13 -22.11 9.69 -11.38
N TYR A 14 -21.43 10.57 -12.13
CA TYR A 14 -21.26 11.97 -11.75
C TYR A 14 -22.27 12.90 -12.40
N ARG A 15 -23.24 12.37 -13.16
CA ARG A 15 -24.27 13.13 -13.90
C ARG A 15 -23.66 14.23 -14.77
N LEU A 16 -22.59 13.91 -15.49
CA LEU A 16 -21.85 14.84 -16.35
C LEU A 16 -22.53 15.01 -17.71
N LEU A 17 -23.82 15.32 -17.67
CA LEU A 17 -24.66 15.47 -18.85
C LEU A 17 -24.88 16.96 -19.15
N ASN A 18 -25.04 17.30 -20.42
CA ASN A 18 -25.20 18.68 -20.93
C ASN A 18 -26.54 19.31 -20.53
N SER A 19 -27.52 18.52 -20.09
CA SER A 19 -28.86 18.96 -19.68
C SER A 19 -29.33 18.16 -18.46
N ALA A 20 -30.14 18.81 -17.61
CA ALA A 20 -30.80 18.16 -16.48
C ALA A 20 -31.85 17.13 -16.93
N HIS A 21 -32.47 17.37 -18.08
CA HIS A 21 -33.44 16.49 -18.72
C HIS A 21 -32.83 15.87 -19.98
N GLN A 22 -32.97 14.57 -20.12
CA GLN A 22 -32.60 13.80 -21.29
C GLN A 22 -33.85 13.23 -21.96
N VAL A 23 -33.73 12.73 -23.18
CA VAL A 23 -34.82 12.07 -23.89
C VAL A 23 -34.36 10.67 -24.27
N CYS A 24 -35.12 9.66 -23.83
CA CYS A 24 -34.90 8.28 -24.20
C CYS A 24 -35.24 8.05 -25.69
N VAL A 25 -34.77 6.94 -26.26
CA VAL A 25 -35.04 6.56 -27.66
C VAL A 25 -36.54 6.46 -27.97
N GLY A 26 -37.36 6.10 -26.98
CA GLY A 26 -38.82 6.02 -27.12
C GLY A 26 -39.55 7.37 -27.03
N GLY A 27 -38.83 8.48 -26.77
CA GLY A 27 -39.38 9.82 -26.58
C GLY A 27 -39.69 10.17 -25.11
N GLU A 28 -39.49 9.25 -24.18
CA GLU A 28 -39.72 9.49 -22.75
C GLU A 28 -38.71 10.51 -22.20
N VAL A 29 -39.20 11.53 -21.49
CA VAL A 29 -38.32 12.48 -20.79
C VAL A 29 -37.73 11.83 -19.55
N LEU A 30 -36.41 11.91 -19.40
CA LEU A 30 -35.63 11.31 -18.32
C LEU A 30 -34.98 12.41 -17.45
N GLU A 31 -35.20 12.34 -16.14
CA GLU A 31 -34.48 13.12 -15.14
C GLU A 31 -33.77 12.17 -14.14
N ILE A 32 -32.50 12.44 -13.85
CA ILE A 32 -31.68 11.61 -12.96
C ILE A 32 -31.70 12.19 -11.54
N ILE A 33 -32.62 11.69 -10.71
CA ILE A 33 -32.69 12.05 -9.29
C ILE A 33 -31.50 11.46 -8.54
N GLN A 34 -31.25 10.16 -8.73
CA GLN A 34 -30.11 9.41 -8.16
C GLN A 34 -29.60 8.41 -9.21
N PRO A 35 -28.33 8.48 -9.64
CA PRO A 35 -27.79 7.57 -10.67
C PRO A 35 -27.64 6.11 -10.19
N GLY A 36 -27.75 5.87 -8.90
CA GLY A 36 -27.52 4.56 -8.27
C GLY A 36 -26.08 4.40 -7.74
N ASN A 37 -25.84 3.25 -7.12
CA ASN A 37 -24.55 2.83 -6.58
C ASN A 37 -23.86 1.91 -7.58
N LEU A 38 -22.61 2.22 -7.96
CA LEU A 38 -21.82 1.36 -8.85
C LEU A 38 -21.66 -0.01 -8.20
N ASN A 39 -22.10 -1.06 -8.90
CA ASN A 39 -21.95 -2.45 -8.52
C ASN A 39 -20.61 -2.99 -9.03
N THR A 40 -19.87 -3.68 -8.16
CA THR A 40 -18.62 -4.37 -8.52
C THR A 40 -18.74 -5.88 -8.37
N HIS A 41 -19.97 -6.38 -8.19
CA HIS A 41 -20.32 -7.78 -8.06
C HIS A 41 -21.22 -8.20 -9.24
N ALA A 42 -21.71 -9.44 -9.22
CA ALA A 42 -22.65 -9.91 -10.24
C ALA A 42 -23.96 -9.10 -10.24
N GLY A 43 -24.58 -8.98 -11.41
CA GLY A 43 -25.81 -8.21 -11.63
C GLY A 43 -25.55 -6.87 -12.32
N PRO A 44 -26.58 -6.00 -12.41
CA PRO A 44 -26.50 -4.77 -13.18
C PRO A 44 -25.42 -3.78 -12.69
N ASP A 45 -24.96 -2.91 -13.59
CA ASP A 45 -23.85 -1.99 -13.33
C ASP A 45 -24.11 -1.00 -12.20
N PHE A 46 -25.33 -0.47 -12.09
CA PHE A 46 -25.72 0.45 -11.03
C PHE A 46 -27.00 -0.02 -10.35
N THR A 47 -26.97 -0.08 -9.03
CA THR A 47 -28.12 -0.48 -8.21
C THR A 47 -28.78 0.69 -7.51
N GLU A 48 -30.06 0.57 -7.17
CA GLU A 48 -30.81 1.57 -6.38
C GLU A 48 -30.85 2.97 -7.03
N ALA A 49 -30.88 3.03 -8.35
CA ALA A 49 -31.13 4.27 -9.08
C ALA A 49 -32.57 4.74 -8.85
N LYS A 50 -32.74 6.07 -8.85
CA LYS A 50 -34.06 6.74 -8.82
C LYS A 50 -34.14 7.70 -9.98
N LEU A 51 -35.09 7.45 -10.88
CA LEU A 51 -35.22 8.17 -12.13
C LEU A 51 -36.65 8.67 -12.29
N LEU A 52 -36.83 9.91 -12.76
CA LEU A 52 -38.13 10.38 -13.23
C LEU A 52 -38.20 10.09 -14.74
N ILE A 53 -39.09 9.20 -15.15
CA ILE A 53 -39.31 8.85 -16.56
C ILE A 53 -40.75 9.20 -16.91
N ASP A 54 -40.93 10.16 -17.80
CA ASP A 54 -42.23 10.71 -18.22
C ASP A 54 -43.12 11.11 -17.03
N GLY A 55 -42.52 11.83 -16.07
CA GLY A 55 -43.21 12.32 -14.87
C GLY A 55 -43.49 11.26 -13.79
N ARG A 56 -43.07 10.00 -13.97
CA ARG A 56 -43.22 8.93 -12.97
C ARG A 56 -41.89 8.58 -12.33
N MET A 57 -41.87 8.41 -11.00
CA MET A 57 -40.68 7.99 -10.26
C MET A 57 -40.49 6.48 -10.39
N TRP A 58 -39.33 6.07 -10.88
CA TRP A 58 -38.88 4.68 -10.95
C TRP A 58 -37.74 4.46 -9.98
N ALA A 59 -37.74 3.30 -9.32
CA ALA A 59 -36.65 2.83 -8.48
C ALA A 59 -36.23 1.45 -8.98
N GLY A 60 -34.95 1.27 -9.26
CA GLY A 60 -34.43 0.03 -9.84
C GLY A 60 -32.97 0.15 -10.25
N ASN A 61 -32.55 -0.65 -11.21
CA ASN A 61 -31.16 -0.75 -11.63
C ASN A 61 -30.92 -0.10 -12.99
N VAL A 62 -29.67 0.26 -13.27
CA VAL A 62 -29.25 0.82 -14.55
C VAL A 62 -28.12 -0.04 -15.09
N GLU A 63 -28.26 -0.41 -16.35
CA GLU A 63 -27.24 -1.13 -17.11
C GLU A 63 -26.60 -0.19 -18.11
N ILE A 64 -25.30 -0.32 -18.35
CA ILE A 64 -24.56 0.55 -19.25
C ILE A 64 -23.67 -0.27 -20.20
N HIS A 65 -23.92 -0.16 -21.50
CA HIS A 65 -23.11 -0.84 -22.51
C HIS A 65 -22.56 0.13 -23.55
N ASN A 66 -21.57 -0.31 -24.31
CA ASN A 66 -21.20 0.39 -25.53
C ASN A 66 -22.31 0.31 -26.59
N LYS A 67 -22.86 -0.89 -26.83
CA LYS A 67 -23.95 -1.12 -27.77
C LYS A 67 -25.18 -1.70 -27.09
N SER A 68 -26.36 -1.36 -27.60
CA SER A 68 -27.59 -2.01 -27.10
C SER A 68 -27.62 -3.52 -27.34
N SER A 69 -26.97 -4.01 -28.40
CA SER A 69 -26.85 -5.45 -28.70
C SER A 69 -26.03 -6.24 -27.69
N ASP A 70 -25.19 -5.57 -26.90
CA ASP A 70 -24.40 -6.21 -25.84
C ASP A 70 -25.31 -6.82 -24.75
N TRP A 71 -26.55 -6.31 -24.61
CA TRP A 71 -27.57 -6.93 -23.77
C TRP A 71 -27.81 -8.41 -24.10
N GLN A 72 -27.86 -8.74 -25.40
CA GLN A 72 -28.06 -10.10 -25.87
C GLN A 72 -26.76 -10.91 -25.85
N LEU A 73 -25.64 -10.25 -26.14
CA LEU A 73 -24.30 -10.85 -26.11
C LEU A 73 -23.97 -11.40 -24.70
N HIS A 74 -24.28 -10.62 -23.67
CA HIS A 74 -24.08 -10.98 -22.27
C HIS A 74 -25.23 -11.83 -21.69
N LYS A 75 -26.25 -12.14 -22.49
CA LYS A 75 -27.39 -13.00 -22.14
C LYS A 75 -28.27 -12.47 -21.01
N HIS A 76 -28.30 -11.15 -20.80
CA HIS A 76 -29.10 -10.52 -19.74
C HIS A 76 -30.61 -10.76 -19.91
N GLN A 77 -31.09 -10.96 -21.13
CA GLN A 77 -32.49 -11.32 -21.42
C GLN A 77 -32.96 -12.62 -20.75
N TYR A 78 -32.02 -13.48 -20.33
CA TYR A 78 -32.33 -14.74 -19.65
C TYR A 78 -32.07 -14.67 -18.14
N ASP A 79 -31.36 -13.65 -17.67
CA ASP A 79 -30.94 -13.51 -16.28
C ASP A 79 -31.98 -12.71 -15.47
N GLU A 80 -32.46 -13.30 -14.38
CA GLU A 80 -33.46 -12.67 -13.51
C GLU A 80 -32.92 -11.43 -12.77
N ALA A 81 -31.59 -11.34 -12.56
CA ALA A 81 -30.99 -10.18 -11.91
C ALA A 81 -31.23 -8.87 -12.70
N TYR A 82 -31.40 -8.98 -14.02
CA TYR A 82 -31.55 -7.83 -14.94
C TYR A 82 -32.99 -7.41 -15.18
N GLU A 83 -33.99 -8.16 -14.66
CA GLU A 83 -35.40 -7.75 -14.76
C GLU A 83 -35.72 -6.47 -13.98
N SER A 84 -34.87 -6.13 -13.01
CA SER A 84 -34.95 -4.91 -12.22
C SER A 84 -34.33 -3.68 -12.91
N VAL A 85 -33.81 -3.84 -14.13
CA VAL A 85 -33.24 -2.74 -14.91
C VAL A 85 -34.35 -1.83 -15.43
N ILE A 86 -34.32 -0.57 -14.99
CA ILE A 86 -35.31 0.46 -15.34
C ILE A 86 -34.83 1.42 -16.44
N LEU A 87 -33.52 1.40 -16.74
CA LEU A 87 -32.91 2.19 -17.80
C LEU A 87 -31.69 1.46 -18.35
N HIS A 88 -31.57 1.41 -19.67
CA HIS A 88 -30.35 1.01 -20.36
C HIS A 88 -29.65 2.23 -20.93
N VAL A 89 -28.39 2.45 -20.58
CA VAL A 89 -27.59 3.56 -21.10
C VAL A 89 -26.60 2.99 -22.11
N VAL A 90 -26.60 3.52 -23.32
CA VAL A 90 -25.73 3.02 -24.40
C VAL A 90 -25.02 4.12 -25.13
N TYR A 91 -23.81 3.86 -25.61
CA TYR A 91 -23.15 4.79 -26.53
C TYR A 91 -23.77 4.73 -27.93
N GLU A 92 -24.12 3.54 -28.39
CA GLU A 92 -24.78 3.29 -29.68
C GLU A 92 -26.00 2.38 -29.48
N ASN A 93 -27.14 2.80 -30.04
CA ASN A 93 -28.39 2.03 -29.98
C ASN A 93 -28.67 1.38 -31.34
N ASP A 94 -28.22 0.14 -31.51
CA ASP A 94 -28.35 -0.68 -32.72
C ASP A 94 -29.57 -1.63 -32.73
N ILE A 95 -30.10 -2.01 -31.56
CA ILE A 95 -31.28 -2.85 -31.41
C ILE A 95 -32.18 -2.36 -30.27
N ALA A 96 -33.49 -2.62 -30.36
CA ALA A 96 -34.40 -2.39 -29.24
C ALA A 96 -34.36 -3.58 -28.27
N ILE A 97 -34.08 -3.32 -27.00
CA ILE A 97 -34.09 -4.33 -25.94
C ILE A 97 -35.44 -4.37 -25.20
N LYS A 98 -35.76 -5.54 -24.65
CA LYS A 98 -37.01 -5.80 -23.94
C LYS A 98 -36.73 -6.62 -22.68
N ASN A 99 -37.54 -6.42 -21.64
CA ASN A 99 -37.55 -7.29 -20.46
C ASN A 99 -38.27 -8.62 -20.76
N LYS A 100 -38.28 -9.58 -19.81
CA LYS A 100 -39.00 -10.86 -19.97
C LYS A 100 -40.50 -10.70 -20.22
N SER A 101 -41.10 -9.60 -19.76
CA SER A 101 -42.51 -9.26 -20.02
C SER A 101 -42.75 -8.72 -21.45
N GLY A 102 -41.71 -8.61 -22.28
CA GLY A 102 -41.79 -8.10 -23.65
C GLY A 102 -41.94 -6.57 -23.75
N GLN A 103 -41.88 -5.85 -22.63
CA GLN A 103 -41.89 -4.40 -22.59
C GLN A 103 -40.52 -3.86 -22.96
N ARG A 104 -40.49 -2.77 -23.73
CA ARG A 104 -39.23 -2.09 -24.04
C ARG A 104 -38.65 -1.48 -22.77
N ILE A 105 -37.35 -1.67 -22.58
CA ILE A 105 -36.63 -1.00 -21.50
C ILE A 105 -36.29 0.42 -22.01
N PRO A 106 -36.63 1.49 -21.28
CA PRO A 106 -36.22 2.84 -21.64
C PRO A 106 -34.71 2.88 -21.89
N THR A 107 -34.30 3.47 -23.01
CA THR A 107 -32.90 3.47 -23.44
C THR A 107 -32.42 4.91 -23.65
N LEU A 108 -31.32 5.29 -22.99
CA LEU A 108 -30.64 6.57 -23.18
C LEU A 108 -29.41 6.38 -24.07
N ILE A 109 -29.35 7.12 -25.18
CA ILE A 109 -28.11 7.24 -25.97
C ILE A 109 -27.25 8.31 -25.30
N ILE A 110 -26.15 7.90 -24.66
CA ILE A 110 -25.26 8.81 -23.93
C ILE A 110 -24.31 9.60 -24.85
N LYS A 111 -24.14 9.15 -26.10
CA LYS A 111 -23.35 9.85 -27.10
C LYS A 111 -23.96 11.23 -27.41
N GLY A 112 -23.15 12.28 -27.31
CA GLY A 112 -23.56 13.66 -27.61
C GLY A 112 -24.28 14.39 -26.47
N VAL A 113 -24.58 13.70 -25.36
CA VAL A 113 -25.22 14.31 -24.18
C VAL A 113 -24.24 14.62 -23.05
N PHE A 114 -22.93 14.44 -23.26
CA PHE A 114 -21.86 14.92 -22.39
C PHE A 114 -20.94 15.89 -23.17
N SER A 115 -20.08 16.62 -22.46
CA SER A 115 -19.17 17.59 -23.06
C SER A 115 -18.04 16.90 -23.86
N GLU A 116 -17.81 17.28 -25.11
CA GLU A 116 -16.69 16.74 -25.91
C GLU A 116 -15.33 17.06 -25.24
N LEU A 117 -15.22 18.22 -24.58
CA LEU A 117 -14.02 18.60 -23.83
C LEU A 117 -13.72 17.61 -22.68
N LEU A 118 -14.74 17.08 -22.01
CA LEU A 118 -14.58 16.05 -20.98
C LEU A 118 -13.93 14.79 -21.56
N PHE A 119 -14.43 14.33 -22.72
CA PHE A 119 -13.89 13.16 -23.39
C PHE A 119 -12.47 13.39 -23.90
N ASP A 120 -12.20 14.55 -24.49
CA ASP A 120 -10.85 14.91 -24.93
C ASP A 120 -9.85 14.95 -23.77
N ASN A 121 -10.25 15.50 -22.62
CA ASN A 121 -9.42 15.51 -21.42
C ASN A 121 -9.16 14.09 -20.90
N TYR A 122 -10.18 13.22 -20.91
CA TYR A 122 -10.02 11.82 -20.56
C TYR A 122 -9.02 11.10 -21.48
N VAL A 123 -9.16 11.27 -22.79
CA VAL A 123 -8.26 10.70 -23.81
C VAL A 123 -6.85 11.23 -23.61
N LYS A 124 -6.66 12.53 -23.36
CA LYS A 124 -5.35 13.13 -23.06
C LYS A 124 -4.70 12.49 -21.83
N MET A 125 -5.46 12.27 -20.75
CA MET A 125 -4.93 11.60 -19.55
C MET A 125 -4.56 10.13 -19.82
N LEU A 126 -5.38 9.41 -20.60
CA LEU A 126 -5.10 8.02 -20.98
C LEU A 126 -3.87 7.89 -21.88
N HIS A 127 -3.65 8.83 -22.80
CA HIS A 127 -2.53 8.79 -23.73
C HIS A 127 -1.30 9.58 -23.28
N CYS A 128 -1.36 10.16 -22.07
CA CYS A 128 -0.25 10.87 -21.46
C CYS A 128 1.00 9.97 -21.38
N THR A 129 2.12 10.50 -21.85
CA THR A 129 3.45 9.85 -21.85
C THR A 129 4.36 10.34 -20.73
N GLU A 130 3.89 11.30 -19.93
CA GLU A 130 4.57 11.78 -18.72
C GLU A 130 4.68 10.70 -17.65
N SER A 131 5.43 10.98 -16.58
CA SER A 131 5.62 10.07 -15.45
C SER A 131 4.32 9.62 -14.77
N PHE A 132 3.26 10.43 -14.84
CA PHE A 132 1.91 10.07 -14.40
C PHE A 132 0.84 10.94 -15.09
N PRO A 133 -0.40 10.44 -15.24
CA PRO A 133 -1.40 11.05 -16.13
C PRO A 133 -1.80 12.50 -15.83
N CYS A 134 -1.95 12.86 -14.55
CA CYS A 134 -2.41 14.20 -14.15
C CYS A 134 -1.27 15.24 -14.04
N ARG A 135 -0.02 14.87 -14.35
CA ARG A 135 1.15 15.74 -14.18
C ARG A 135 0.99 17.13 -14.81
N PRO A 136 0.50 17.28 -16.06
CA PRO A 136 0.42 18.60 -16.68
C PRO A 136 -0.51 19.58 -15.95
N GLN A 137 -1.53 19.06 -15.27
CA GLN A 137 -2.60 19.86 -14.64
C GLN A 137 -2.51 19.86 -13.10
N LEU A 138 -1.51 19.19 -12.53
CA LEU A 138 -1.43 18.95 -11.08
C LEU A 138 -1.32 20.25 -10.28
N LYS A 139 -0.59 21.25 -10.79
CA LYS A 139 -0.40 22.56 -10.14
C LYS A 139 -1.68 23.36 -10.01
N GLU A 140 -2.67 23.07 -10.85
CA GLU A 140 -3.93 23.79 -10.84
C GLU A 140 -4.88 23.24 -9.76
N ILE A 141 -4.57 22.10 -9.14
CA ILE A 141 -5.46 21.44 -8.17
C ILE A 141 -5.34 22.12 -6.81
N GLU A 142 -6.49 22.47 -6.26
CA GLU A 142 -6.59 23.14 -4.97
C GLU A 142 -5.97 22.26 -3.86
N PRO A 143 -5.15 22.81 -2.95
CA PRO A 143 -4.49 22.04 -1.89
C PRO A 143 -5.45 21.21 -1.03
N ILE A 144 -6.67 21.68 -0.80
CA ILE A 144 -7.71 20.96 -0.05
C ILE A 144 -8.10 19.64 -0.74
N VAL A 145 -8.18 19.61 -2.08
CA VAL A 145 -8.50 18.39 -2.84
C VAL A 145 -7.34 17.42 -2.74
N LEU A 146 -6.10 17.90 -2.91
CA LEU A 146 -4.90 17.08 -2.77
C LEU A 146 -4.82 16.45 -1.38
N ASN A 147 -4.95 17.25 -0.32
CA ASN A 147 -4.90 16.76 1.05
C ASN A 147 -6.01 15.74 1.33
N THR A 148 -7.22 15.97 0.84
CA THR A 148 -8.33 15.01 0.99
C THR A 148 -8.01 13.68 0.31
N VAL A 149 -7.50 13.72 -0.93
CA VAL A 149 -7.14 12.50 -1.66
C VAL A 149 -5.98 11.77 -0.98
N LEU A 150 -4.92 12.48 -0.60
CA LEU A 150 -3.75 11.87 0.03
C LEU A 150 -4.08 11.29 1.42
N SER A 151 -4.97 11.94 2.18
CA SER A 151 -5.45 11.43 3.47
C SER A 151 -6.24 10.14 3.32
N ARG A 152 -7.09 10.04 2.29
CA ARG A 152 -7.78 8.78 1.98
C ARG A 152 -6.78 7.69 1.56
N VAL A 153 -5.84 8.03 0.70
CA VAL A 153 -4.88 7.07 0.13
C VAL A 153 -3.89 6.53 1.19
N ILE A 154 -3.50 7.33 2.19
CA ILE A 154 -2.66 6.79 3.27
C ILE A 154 -3.43 5.75 4.10
N VAL A 155 -4.72 5.97 4.35
CA VAL A 155 -5.57 5.01 5.06
C VAL A 155 -5.72 3.74 4.23
N GLU A 156 -6.00 3.84 2.93
CA GLU A 156 -6.04 2.70 2.01
C GLU A 156 -4.72 1.88 2.06
N ARG A 157 -3.58 2.58 2.08
CA ARG A 157 -2.26 1.94 2.21
C ARG A 157 -2.12 1.20 3.54
N LEU A 158 -2.49 1.85 4.65
CA LEU A 158 -2.35 1.28 5.98
C LEU A 158 -3.28 0.07 6.15
N GLU A 159 -4.51 0.12 5.63
CA GLU A 159 -5.44 -1.01 5.62
C GLU A 159 -4.89 -2.20 4.81
N GLN A 160 -4.32 -1.94 3.63
CA GLN A 160 -3.64 -2.99 2.87
C GLN A 160 -2.49 -3.63 3.65
N LYS A 161 -1.68 -2.83 4.36
CA LYS A 161 -0.60 -3.35 5.20
C LYS A 161 -1.11 -4.06 6.44
N THR A 162 -2.22 -3.60 7.02
CA THR A 162 -2.89 -4.28 8.12
C THR A 162 -3.30 -5.69 7.72
N THR A 163 -3.77 -5.92 6.49
CA THR A 163 -4.05 -7.27 6.00
C THR A 163 -2.81 -8.19 6.05
N GLU A 164 -1.64 -7.70 5.63
CA GLU A 164 -0.37 -8.44 5.75
C GLU A 164 -0.03 -8.74 7.22
N VAL A 165 -0.20 -7.76 8.11
CA VAL A 165 0.08 -7.91 9.55
C VAL A 165 -0.85 -8.93 10.20
N LEU A 166 -2.17 -8.81 9.98
CA LEU A 166 -3.17 -9.69 10.58
C LEU A 166 -3.02 -11.15 10.11
N ALA A 167 -2.64 -11.36 8.84
CA ALA A 167 -2.29 -12.68 8.35
C ALA A 167 -1.13 -13.28 9.18
N LYS A 168 -0.06 -12.50 9.40
CA LYS A 168 1.08 -12.97 10.21
C LYS A 168 0.72 -13.18 11.69
N VAL A 169 -0.13 -12.34 12.28
CA VAL A 169 -0.67 -12.54 13.63
C VAL A 169 -1.40 -13.87 13.72
N LYS A 170 -2.23 -14.19 12.72
CA LYS A 170 -2.95 -15.46 12.66
C LYS A 170 -1.99 -16.65 12.56
N ASP A 171 -0.98 -16.58 11.70
CA ASP A 171 0.06 -17.62 11.57
C ASP A 171 0.82 -17.84 12.88
N LEU A 172 1.05 -16.77 13.64
CA LEU A 172 1.70 -16.78 14.95
C LEU A 172 0.71 -16.92 16.12
N LYS A 173 -0.50 -17.43 15.85
CA LYS A 173 -1.52 -17.79 16.87
C LYS A 173 -1.87 -16.62 17.81
N GLY A 174 -1.91 -15.40 17.29
CA GLY A 174 -2.23 -14.20 18.06
C GLY A 174 -1.03 -13.51 18.73
N ASN A 175 0.20 -13.99 18.53
CA ASN A 175 1.37 -13.39 19.18
C ASN A 175 1.85 -12.11 18.48
N TRP A 176 1.46 -10.97 19.05
CA TRP A 176 1.85 -9.64 18.57
C TRP A 176 3.33 -9.30 18.79
N TYR A 177 4.00 -9.87 19.80
CA TYR A 177 5.44 -9.65 20.01
C TYR A 177 6.26 -10.31 18.91
N ASP A 178 5.94 -11.58 18.59
CA ASP A 178 6.59 -12.30 17.49
C ASP A 178 6.28 -11.65 16.13
N THR A 179 5.04 -11.17 15.96
CA THR A 179 4.62 -10.44 14.74
C THR A 179 5.42 -9.14 14.58
N PHE A 180 5.53 -8.33 15.64
CA PHE A 180 6.32 -7.11 15.63
C PHE A 180 7.79 -7.40 15.31
N TYR A 181 8.39 -8.42 15.95
CA TYR A 181 9.75 -8.86 15.67
C TYR A 181 9.96 -9.24 14.19
N PHE A 182 9.02 -10.00 13.61
CA PHE A 182 9.07 -10.39 12.21
C PHE A 182 9.09 -9.17 11.26
N PHE A 183 8.16 -8.23 11.44
CA PHE A 183 8.12 -7.02 10.60
C PHE A 183 9.29 -6.07 10.89
N LEU A 184 9.80 -6.05 12.12
CA LEU A 184 11.01 -5.30 12.47
C LEU A 184 12.22 -5.85 11.72
N ALA A 185 12.46 -7.16 11.78
CA ALA A 185 13.53 -7.82 11.06
C ALA A 185 13.43 -7.55 9.56
N ARG A 186 12.26 -7.80 8.94
CA ARG A 186 12.00 -7.53 7.52
C ARG A 186 12.41 -6.12 7.12
N ASN A 187 12.02 -5.11 7.89
CA ASN A 187 12.31 -3.72 7.57
C ASN A 187 13.75 -3.30 7.89
N PHE A 188 14.46 -4.00 8.78
CA PHE A 188 15.92 -3.88 8.94
C PHE A 188 16.70 -4.31 7.68
N GLY A 189 16.13 -5.23 6.90
CA GLY A 189 16.66 -5.63 5.59
C GLY A 189 16.44 -4.63 4.47
N PHE A 190 15.59 -3.61 4.68
CA PHE A 190 15.10 -2.68 3.65
C PHE A 190 14.68 -3.41 2.36
N LYS A 191 14.73 -2.75 1.20
CA LYS A 191 14.28 -3.35 -0.06
C LYS A 191 15.09 -4.59 -0.49
N VAL A 192 16.42 -4.55 -0.30
CA VAL A 192 17.34 -5.55 -0.90
C VAL A 192 17.43 -6.82 -0.05
N ASN A 193 17.48 -6.69 1.27
CA ASN A 193 17.64 -7.82 2.19
C ASN A 193 16.40 -8.08 3.06
N ALA A 194 15.22 -7.51 2.75
CA ALA A 194 13.98 -7.79 3.48
C ALA A 194 13.68 -9.30 3.58
N LEU A 195 13.76 -10.01 2.45
CA LEU A 195 13.48 -11.45 2.41
C LEU A 195 14.51 -12.26 3.24
N PRO A 196 15.83 -12.05 3.11
CA PRO A 196 16.81 -12.65 4.03
C PRO A 196 16.51 -12.43 5.52
N PHE A 197 16.13 -11.22 5.92
CA PHE A 197 15.74 -10.95 7.29
C PHE A 197 14.41 -11.62 7.70
N GLU A 198 13.43 -11.75 6.81
CA GLU A 198 12.20 -12.55 7.08
C GLU A 198 12.53 -14.03 7.28
N LEU A 199 13.41 -14.60 6.45
CA LEU A 199 13.87 -15.98 6.59
C LEU A 199 14.57 -16.18 7.94
N LEU A 200 15.45 -15.25 8.32
CA LEU A 200 16.09 -15.26 9.63
C LEU A 200 15.07 -15.19 10.77
N ALA A 201 14.10 -14.27 10.71
CA ALA A 201 13.10 -14.12 11.76
C ALA A 201 12.21 -15.37 11.91
N ASN A 202 11.94 -16.09 10.82
CA ASN A 202 11.24 -17.37 10.88
C ASN A 202 12.14 -18.50 11.46
N ALA A 203 13.44 -18.50 11.12
CA ALA A 203 14.39 -19.49 11.61
C ALA A 203 14.84 -19.25 13.06
N LEU A 204 14.69 -18.02 13.57
CA LEU A 204 15.10 -17.61 14.91
C LEU A 204 13.94 -16.93 15.64
N PRO A 205 13.06 -17.69 16.33
CA PRO A 205 11.94 -17.14 17.06
C PRO A 205 12.38 -16.18 18.17
N LEU A 206 11.62 -15.09 18.40
CA LEU A 206 11.92 -14.08 19.42
C LEU A 206 12.06 -14.68 20.82
N GLN A 207 11.24 -15.68 21.15
CA GLN A 207 11.32 -16.36 22.46
C GLN A 207 12.69 -16.97 22.73
N LEU A 208 13.39 -17.45 21.69
CA LEU A 208 14.73 -17.98 21.85
C LEU A 208 15.74 -16.86 22.12
N LEU A 209 15.66 -15.75 21.39
CA LEU A 209 16.49 -14.56 21.65
C LEU A 209 16.26 -14.02 23.06
N ASN A 210 15.02 -13.96 23.52
CA ASN A 210 14.68 -13.48 24.87
C ASN A 210 15.30 -14.35 25.98
N LYS A 211 15.56 -15.64 25.75
CA LYS A 211 16.24 -16.50 26.74
C LYS A 211 17.71 -16.17 26.95
N HIS A 212 18.30 -15.40 26.03
CA HIS A 212 19.73 -15.06 26.02
C HIS A 212 19.97 -13.55 26.01
N CYS A 213 18.92 -12.74 26.21
CA CYS A 213 18.98 -11.29 26.06
C CYS A 213 19.93 -10.58 27.04
N ASP A 214 20.27 -11.23 28.15
CA ASP A 214 21.26 -10.79 29.15
C ASP A 214 22.71 -11.08 28.73
N ASN A 215 22.92 -11.81 27.63
CA ASN A 215 24.23 -12.13 27.09
C ASN A 215 24.35 -11.69 25.62
N PRO A 216 24.91 -10.47 25.36
CA PRO A 216 25.06 -9.94 24.01
C PRO A 216 25.82 -10.86 23.05
N ILE A 217 26.85 -11.56 23.54
CA ILE A 217 27.63 -12.51 22.73
C ILE A 217 26.76 -13.67 22.25
N GLN A 218 25.89 -14.21 23.09
CA GLN A 218 24.97 -15.29 22.70
C GLN A 218 23.86 -14.81 21.75
N VAL A 219 23.35 -13.59 21.94
CA VAL A 219 22.41 -12.97 20.99
C VAL A 219 23.05 -12.82 19.62
N GLU A 220 24.27 -12.28 19.55
CA GLU A 220 25.01 -12.13 18.30
C GLU A 220 25.35 -13.50 17.67
N ALA A 221 25.75 -14.48 18.48
CA ALA A 221 26.03 -15.84 18.02
C ALA A 221 24.78 -16.50 17.41
N LEU A 222 23.60 -16.35 18.03
CA LEU A 222 22.33 -16.84 17.48
C LEU A 222 21.98 -16.14 16.16
N ILE A 223 22.07 -14.82 16.11
CA ILE A 223 21.69 -14.03 14.92
C ILE A 223 22.63 -14.32 13.75
N PHE A 224 23.94 -14.20 13.94
CA PHE A 224 24.92 -14.46 12.87
C PHE A 224 25.01 -15.93 12.50
N GLY A 225 24.85 -16.82 13.49
CA GLY A 225 24.83 -18.26 13.28
C GLY A 225 23.63 -18.70 12.47
N GLN A 226 22.42 -18.30 12.87
CA GLN A 226 21.20 -18.60 12.11
C GLN A 226 21.18 -17.92 10.74
N ALA A 227 21.83 -16.78 10.58
CA ALA A 227 22.04 -16.14 9.29
C ALA A 227 23.06 -16.86 8.39
N GLY A 228 23.76 -17.89 8.89
CA GLY A 228 24.72 -18.70 8.15
C GLY A 228 26.15 -18.13 8.08
N PHE A 229 26.42 -16.98 8.69
CA PHE A 229 27.72 -16.31 8.58
C PHE A 229 28.86 -16.97 9.39
N LEU A 230 28.54 -17.74 10.42
CA LEU A 230 29.53 -18.36 11.31
C LEU A 230 30.03 -19.74 10.82
N GLU A 231 29.47 -20.27 9.73
CA GLU A 231 29.89 -21.55 9.17
C GLU A 231 31.14 -21.43 8.28
N SER A 232 31.56 -20.20 7.95
CA SER A 232 32.77 -19.95 7.15
C SER A 232 34.05 -20.46 7.82
N THR A 233 35.01 -20.89 7.00
CA THR A 233 36.39 -21.21 7.40
C THR A 233 37.29 -19.97 7.45
N GLU A 234 36.88 -18.87 6.83
CA GLU A 234 37.62 -17.60 6.76
C GLU A 234 37.02 -16.60 7.76
N LEU A 235 37.29 -16.80 9.05
CA LEU A 235 36.91 -15.87 10.12
C LEU A 235 38.15 -15.15 10.65
N ASP A 236 38.03 -13.84 10.78
CA ASP A 236 39.08 -12.95 11.28
C ASP A 236 38.78 -12.50 12.72
N GLY A 237 39.78 -12.63 13.58
CA GLY A 237 39.76 -12.16 14.97
C GLY A 237 39.09 -13.08 15.99
N GLU A 238 39.48 -12.91 17.26
CA GLU A 238 38.98 -13.71 18.40
C GLU A 238 37.46 -13.60 18.57
N TYR A 239 36.89 -12.42 18.32
CA TYR A 239 35.45 -12.18 18.38
C TYR A 239 34.66 -13.13 17.46
N ALA A 240 35.08 -13.28 16.19
CA ALA A 240 34.38 -14.13 15.24
C ALA A 240 34.45 -15.62 15.65
N HIS A 241 35.60 -16.05 16.18
CA HIS A 241 35.78 -17.40 16.70
C HIS A 241 34.96 -17.67 17.97
N LEU A 242 34.86 -16.68 18.87
CA LEU A 242 34.01 -16.74 20.05
C LEU A 242 32.55 -16.93 19.66
N LEU A 243 32.02 -16.12 18.73
CA LEU A 243 30.65 -16.27 18.24
C LEU A 243 30.41 -17.66 17.63
N LYS A 244 31.36 -18.18 16.83
CA LYS A 244 31.25 -19.51 16.24
C LYS A 244 31.21 -20.61 17.29
N ALA A 245 32.02 -20.52 18.34
CA ALA A 245 32.03 -21.48 19.43
C ALA A 245 30.70 -21.48 20.21
N GLU A 246 30.21 -20.30 20.59
CA GLU A 246 28.92 -20.13 21.25
C GLU A 246 27.77 -20.66 20.39
N TYR A 247 27.74 -20.29 19.10
CA TYR A 247 26.71 -20.76 18.19
C TYR A 247 26.73 -22.28 18.01
N LYS A 248 27.91 -22.92 17.95
CA LYS A 248 28.01 -24.38 17.86
C LYS A 248 27.31 -25.07 19.04
N PHE A 249 27.48 -24.53 20.25
CA PHE A 249 26.79 -25.03 21.43
C PHE A 249 25.27 -24.78 21.35
N LEU A 250 24.85 -23.56 21.03
CA LEU A 250 23.43 -23.19 20.95
C LEU A 250 22.68 -23.92 19.84
N LYS A 251 23.33 -24.15 18.68
CA LYS A 251 22.80 -24.93 17.56
C LYS A 251 22.45 -26.36 17.99
N LEU A 252 23.34 -27.02 18.74
CA LEU A 252 23.08 -28.35 19.28
C LEU A 252 21.98 -28.33 20.36
N LYS A 253 22.04 -27.36 21.28
CA LYS A 253 21.09 -27.23 22.40
C LYS A 253 19.64 -27.05 21.94
N TYR A 254 19.42 -26.28 20.88
CA TYR A 254 18.08 -25.92 20.38
C TYR A 254 17.73 -26.56 19.04
N ASN A 255 18.56 -27.49 18.53
CA ASN A 255 18.40 -28.14 17.22
C ASN A 255 18.18 -27.13 16.08
N LEU A 256 19.03 -26.12 16.02
CA LEU A 256 18.86 -25.00 15.09
C LEU A 256 19.37 -25.35 13.69
N ASN A 257 18.61 -24.88 12.70
CA ASN A 257 18.99 -24.93 11.28
C ASN A 257 19.15 -23.50 10.78
N SER A 258 20.36 -23.16 10.34
CA SER A 258 20.70 -21.87 9.75
C SER A 258 20.10 -21.75 8.35
N ILE A 259 19.83 -20.51 7.94
CA ILE A 259 19.54 -20.20 6.54
C ILE A 259 20.83 -20.18 5.72
N ASP A 260 20.71 -20.40 4.42
CA ASP A 260 21.86 -20.37 3.51
C ASP A 260 22.45 -18.96 3.40
N VAL A 261 23.76 -18.82 3.60
CA VAL A 261 24.45 -17.51 3.60
C VAL A 261 24.37 -16.78 2.24
N SER A 262 24.17 -17.49 1.13
CA SER A 262 24.10 -16.92 -0.23
C SER A 262 22.83 -16.09 -0.50
N VAL A 263 21.82 -16.20 0.37
CA VAL A 263 20.59 -15.38 0.28
C VAL A 263 20.89 -13.90 0.54
N TRP A 264 21.91 -13.62 1.35
CA TRP A 264 22.32 -12.25 1.71
C TRP A 264 22.98 -11.53 0.54
N LYS A 265 22.50 -10.32 0.25
CA LYS A 265 22.96 -9.53 -0.89
C LYS A 265 23.82 -8.36 -0.40
N PHE A 266 24.99 -8.19 -1.02
CA PHE A 266 25.95 -7.12 -0.74
C PHE A 266 26.16 -6.17 -1.94
N LEU A 267 25.89 -6.66 -3.15
CA LEU A 267 26.17 -5.93 -4.39
C LEU A 267 25.39 -4.61 -4.46
N ARG A 268 26.06 -3.53 -4.91
CA ARG A 268 25.52 -2.15 -5.02
C ARG A 268 25.10 -1.52 -3.69
N MET A 269 25.58 -2.05 -2.57
CA MET A 269 25.38 -1.46 -1.24
C MET A 269 26.68 -0.78 -0.77
N ARG A 270 26.56 0.20 0.13
CA ARG A 270 27.71 0.76 0.86
C ARG A 270 28.01 -0.12 2.08
N PRO A 271 29.28 -0.22 2.54
CA PRO A 271 29.66 -1.07 3.67
C PRO A 271 28.79 -0.89 4.93
N ALA A 272 28.50 0.35 5.34
CA ALA A 272 27.63 0.65 6.48
C ALA A 272 26.16 0.18 6.32
N SER A 273 25.76 -0.26 5.12
CA SER A 273 24.43 -0.82 4.84
C SER A 273 24.46 -2.32 4.57
N PHE A 274 25.63 -2.97 4.62
CA PHE A 274 25.74 -4.40 4.41
C PHE A 274 24.93 -5.20 5.44
N PRO A 275 24.39 -6.37 5.05
CA PRO A 275 23.54 -7.17 5.91
C PRO A 275 24.23 -7.60 7.21
N THR A 276 25.54 -7.87 7.19
CA THR A 276 26.35 -8.16 8.39
C THR A 276 26.32 -7.03 9.41
N VAL A 277 26.49 -5.79 8.97
CA VAL A 277 26.44 -4.59 9.83
C VAL A 277 25.01 -4.35 10.31
N ARG A 278 24.00 -4.59 9.45
CA ARG A 278 22.58 -4.53 9.84
C ARG A 278 22.21 -5.59 10.87
N LEU A 279 22.76 -6.80 10.76
CA LEU A 279 22.60 -7.86 11.75
C LEU A 279 23.27 -7.49 13.08
N ALA A 280 24.45 -6.87 13.06
CA ALA A 280 25.09 -6.37 14.27
C ALA A 280 24.24 -5.31 14.98
N GLN A 281 23.70 -4.34 14.23
CA GLN A 281 22.76 -3.34 14.74
C GLN A 281 21.49 -4.00 15.30
N PHE A 282 20.95 -5.00 14.59
CA PHE A 282 19.76 -5.72 15.01
C PHE A 282 20.00 -6.52 16.32
N SER A 283 21.16 -7.17 16.45
CA SER A 283 21.58 -7.84 17.69
C SER A 283 21.67 -6.87 18.86
N ALA A 284 22.34 -5.73 18.66
CA ALA A 284 22.47 -4.70 19.68
C ALA A 284 21.10 -4.14 20.13
N LEU A 285 20.19 -3.89 19.19
CA LEU A 285 18.82 -3.46 19.49
C LEU A 285 18.09 -4.49 20.37
N HIS A 286 18.25 -5.78 20.06
CA HIS A 286 17.62 -6.85 20.82
C HIS A 286 18.20 -6.98 22.23
N ALA A 287 19.51 -6.94 22.38
CA ALA A 287 20.17 -7.00 23.68
C ALA A 287 19.78 -5.81 24.59
N GLN A 288 19.55 -4.62 24.01
CA GLN A 288 19.18 -3.42 24.76
C GLN A 288 17.68 -3.31 25.10
N SER A 289 16.79 -4.01 24.37
CA SER A 289 15.35 -3.74 24.46
C SER A 289 14.45 -4.96 24.42
N ASN A 290 14.40 -5.68 25.55
CA ASN A 290 13.53 -6.84 25.79
C ASN A 290 12.02 -6.56 25.70
N GLN A 291 11.60 -5.30 25.63
CA GLN A 291 10.19 -4.89 25.61
C GLN A 291 9.90 -3.79 24.57
N LEU A 292 10.63 -3.77 23.44
CA LEU A 292 10.49 -2.72 22.43
C LEU A 292 9.04 -2.52 21.96
N PHE A 293 8.31 -3.61 21.73
CA PHE A 293 6.91 -3.53 21.31
C PHE A 293 6.03 -2.86 22.38
N ALA A 294 6.17 -3.24 23.65
CA ALA A 294 5.42 -2.62 24.75
C ALA A 294 5.77 -1.13 24.93
N LYS A 295 7.05 -0.77 24.75
CA LYS A 295 7.49 0.64 24.74
C LYS A 295 6.80 1.42 23.62
N ILE A 296 6.73 0.86 22.41
CA ILE A 296 6.05 1.48 21.26
C ILE A 296 4.56 1.67 21.51
N LEU A 297 3.88 0.70 22.14
CA LEU A 297 2.47 0.84 22.49
C LEU A 297 2.22 1.99 23.48
N LYS A 298 3.12 2.17 24.46
CA LYS A 298 2.99 3.19 25.51
C LYS A 298 3.52 4.58 25.12
N ALA A 299 4.46 4.66 24.19
CA ALA A 299 5.11 5.92 23.83
C ALA A 299 4.15 6.86 23.06
N HIS A 300 4.05 8.11 23.51
CA HIS A 300 3.23 9.14 22.86
C HIS A 300 4.02 10.04 21.90
N ASP A 301 5.35 10.03 21.98
CA ASP A 301 6.24 10.88 21.19
C ASP A 301 7.15 10.04 20.28
N LEU A 302 7.25 10.46 19.02
CA LEU A 302 8.18 9.94 18.03
C LEU A 302 9.63 9.97 18.51
N LYS A 303 10.06 11.01 19.24
CA LYS A 303 11.46 11.11 19.70
C LYS A 303 11.79 10.00 20.69
N ALA A 304 10.86 9.66 21.59
CA ALA A 304 11.04 8.57 22.54
C ALA A 304 11.18 7.21 21.84
N ILE A 305 10.40 6.98 20.78
CA ILE A 305 10.52 5.75 19.98
C ILE A 305 11.82 5.76 19.16
N SER A 306 12.14 6.88 18.51
CA SER A 306 13.38 7.05 17.74
C SER A 306 14.63 6.83 18.59
N ALA A 307 14.62 7.29 19.85
CA ALA A 307 15.70 7.07 20.80
C ALA A 307 15.99 5.59 21.07
N SER A 308 15.01 4.70 20.91
CA SER A 308 15.22 3.25 21.05
C SER A 308 16.08 2.64 19.94
N PHE A 309 16.33 3.38 18.85
CA PHE A 309 17.15 2.96 17.71
C PHE A 309 18.49 3.70 17.62
N ASN A 310 18.77 4.60 18.57
CA ASN A 310 20.00 5.38 18.63
C ASN A 310 20.99 4.77 19.63
N ASN A 311 22.28 5.03 19.44
CA ASN A 311 23.35 4.63 20.37
C ASN A 311 23.31 3.13 20.71
N LEU A 312 23.12 2.30 19.68
CA LEU A 312 23.13 0.86 19.82
C LEU A 312 24.54 0.41 20.20
N ASP A 313 24.65 -0.46 21.19
CA ASP A 313 25.91 -1.00 21.69
C ASP A 313 26.38 -2.12 20.76
N VAL A 314 26.81 -1.71 19.56
CA VAL A 314 27.32 -2.60 18.54
C VAL A 314 28.74 -3.00 18.90
N SER A 315 29.04 -4.30 18.86
CA SER A 315 30.37 -4.81 19.18
C SER A 315 31.50 -4.03 18.46
N PRO A 316 32.60 -3.67 19.17
CA PRO A 316 33.74 -2.95 18.61
C PRO A 316 34.32 -3.55 17.33
N TYR A 317 34.17 -4.87 17.13
CA TYR A 317 34.56 -5.57 15.93
C TYR A 317 34.06 -4.89 14.65
N TRP A 318 32.79 -4.47 14.64
CA TRP A 318 32.13 -3.91 13.45
C TRP A 318 32.59 -2.49 13.10
N HIS A 319 33.30 -1.79 13.99
CA HIS A 319 33.87 -0.49 13.66
C HIS A 319 34.96 -0.60 12.60
N THR A 320 35.67 -1.72 12.58
CA THR A 320 36.78 -2.00 11.63
C THR A 320 36.46 -3.18 10.71
N HIS A 321 35.23 -3.68 10.71
CA HIS A 321 34.79 -4.80 9.89
C HIS A 321 33.40 -4.55 9.31
N TYR A 322 33.22 -4.85 8.03
CA TYR A 322 31.89 -4.98 7.42
C TYR A 322 31.60 -6.41 6.97
N HIS A 323 32.50 -7.35 7.22
CA HIS A 323 32.34 -8.79 7.03
C HIS A 323 33.29 -9.53 7.98
N PHE A 324 33.07 -10.82 8.19
CA PHE A 324 33.92 -11.62 9.09
C PHE A 324 35.31 -11.97 8.56
N LYS A 325 35.64 -11.65 7.31
CA LYS A 325 36.82 -12.20 6.63
C LYS A 325 38.14 -11.45 6.87
N LYS A 326 38.08 -10.13 7.00
CA LYS A 326 39.26 -9.25 7.07
C LYS A 326 38.90 -7.86 7.61
N PRO A 327 39.86 -7.13 8.18
CA PRO A 327 39.67 -5.76 8.59
C PRO A 327 39.43 -4.80 7.41
N ALA A 328 38.86 -3.66 7.73
CA ALA A 328 38.55 -2.55 6.84
C ALA A 328 38.87 -1.21 7.51
N ALA A 329 38.78 -0.13 6.74
CA ALA A 329 38.83 1.22 7.29
C ALA A 329 37.68 1.44 8.28
N GLU A 330 37.92 2.27 9.28
CA GLU A 330 36.93 2.59 10.30
C GLU A 330 35.66 3.18 9.68
N MET A 331 34.50 2.76 10.18
CA MET A 331 33.22 3.19 9.63
C MET A 331 32.14 3.36 10.71
N GLN A 332 31.11 4.14 10.36
CA GLN A 332 29.95 4.31 11.22
C GLN A 332 29.09 3.03 11.22
N VAL A 333 28.85 2.51 12.42
CA VAL A 333 28.05 1.29 12.69
C VAL A 333 26.68 1.59 13.27
N GLN A 334 26.35 2.86 13.52
CA GLN A 334 25.02 3.26 13.98
C GLN A 334 24.00 3.36 12.85
N LEU A 335 22.72 3.22 13.19
CA LEU A 335 21.62 3.49 12.26
C LEU A 335 21.61 4.97 11.88
N GLY A 336 21.69 5.26 10.58
CA GLY A 336 21.49 6.63 10.09
C GLY A 336 20.04 7.09 10.26
N LYS A 337 19.82 8.40 10.37
CA LYS A 337 18.49 9.02 10.52
C LYS A 337 17.45 8.46 9.54
N LYS A 338 17.78 8.40 8.25
CA LYS A 338 16.88 7.84 7.21
C LYS A 338 16.53 6.36 7.40
N SER A 339 17.44 5.57 7.97
CA SER A 339 17.17 4.17 8.30
C SER A 339 16.18 4.06 9.45
N ILE A 340 16.32 4.90 10.47
CA ILE A 340 15.38 4.95 11.60
C ILE A 340 14.01 5.41 11.11
N GLU A 341 13.92 6.50 10.35
CA GLU A 341 12.68 6.99 9.75
C GLU A 341 11.97 5.89 8.93
N ASN A 342 12.72 5.11 8.14
CA ASN A 342 12.14 4.02 7.37
C ASN A 342 11.57 2.89 8.25
N ILE A 343 12.23 2.55 9.36
CA ILE A 343 11.71 1.58 10.35
C ILE A 343 10.46 2.14 11.04
N LEU A 344 10.46 3.43 11.40
CA LEU A 344 9.29 4.07 12.00
C LEU A 344 8.09 4.03 11.06
N ILE A 345 8.28 4.37 9.78
CA ILE A 345 7.21 4.37 8.77
C ILE A 345 6.70 2.94 8.52
N ASN A 346 7.59 1.98 8.24
CA ASN A 346 7.19 0.67 7.71
C ASN A 346 6.96 -0.41 8.78
N THR A 347 7.44 -0.21 10.00
CA THR A 347 7.17 -1.11 11.14
C THR A 347 6.30 -0.42 12.17
N VAL A 348 6.74 0.70 12.76
CA VAL A 348 6.05 1.28 13.92
C VAL A 348 4.65 1.76 13.57
N CYS A 349 4.51 2.63 12.56
CA CYS A 349 3.21 3.19 12.17
C CYS A 349 2.25 2.09 11.68
N VAL A 350 2.76 1.15 10.87
CA VAL A 350 1.97 0.02 10.34
C VAL A 350 1.45 -0.88 11.47
N ILE A 351 2.31 -1.25 12.43
CA ILE A 351 1.92 -2.12 13.55
C ILE A 351 0.98 -1.39 14.50
N LEU A 352 1.20 -0.10 14.80
CA LEU A 352 0.29 0.69 15.63
C LEU A 352 -1.11 0.78 15.01
N PHE A 353 -1.19 1.08 13.72
CA PHE A 353 -2.46 1.14 13.00
C PHE A 353 -3.17 -0.24 12.99
N ALA A 354 -2.44 -1.31 12.67
CA ALA A 354 -2.99 -2.67 12.63
C ALA A 354 -3.47 -3.14 14.01
N TYR A 355 -2.67 -2.92 15.06
CA TYR A 355 -3.00 -3.28 16.43
C TYR A 355 -4.20 -2.45 16.95
N GLY A 356 -4.22 -1.14 16.66
CA GLY A 356 -5.33 -0.26 17.00
C GLY A 356 -6.64 -0.70 16.35
N LYS A 357 -6.63 -1.04 15.05
CA LYS A 357 -7.79 -1.63 14.35
C LYS A 357 -8.22 -2.95 14.98
N TYR A 358 -7.28 -3.85 15.25
CA TYR A 358 -7.58 -5.17 15.83
C TYR A 358 -8.18 -5.09 17.23
N THR A 359 -7.71 -4.16 18.05
CA THR A 359 -8.14 -3.98 19.45
C THR A 359 -9.21 -2.91 19.65
N ALA A 360 -9.73 -2.33 18.56
CA ALA A 360 -10.67 -1.20 18.57
C ALA A 360 -10.18 0.03 19.39
N GLN A 361 -8.88 0.31 19.34
CA GLN A 361 -8.25 1.43 20.03
C GLN A 361 -7.92 2.57 19.06
N GLN A 362 -8.86 3.52 18.94
CA GLN A 362 -8.75 4.65 18.00
C GLN A 362 -7.49 5.50 18.22
N HIS A 363 -7.10 5.75 19.47
CA HIS A 363 -5.91 6.56 19.77
C HIS A 363 -4.59 5.99 19.20
N LEU A 364 -4.50 4.67 18.96
CA LEU A 364 -3.33 4.06 18.31
C LEU A 364 -3.34 4.24 16.80
N ILE A 365 -4.53 4.26 16.19
CA ILE A 365 -4.74 4.55 14.77
C ILE A 365 -4.36 6.02 14.49
N ASP A 366 -4.88 6.94 15.30
CA ASP A 366 -4.60 8.37 15.18
C ASP A 366 -3.11 8.63 15.37
N ARG A 367 -2.49 8.05 16.41
CA ARG A 367 -1.05 8.19 16.66
C ARG A 367 -0.19 7.67 15.51
N ALA A 368 -0.61 6.60 14.82
CA ALA A 368 0.11 6.12 13.64
C ALA A 368 0.09 7.14 12.49
N LEU A 369 -1.04 7.84 12.29
CA LEU A 369 -1.18 8.91 11.30
C LEU A 369 -0.39 10.15 11.72
N ASP A 370 -0.52 10.58 12.97
CA ASP A 370 0.24 11.71 13.54
C ASP A 370 1.76 11.48 13.40
N PHE A 371 2.21 10.25 13.62
CA PHE A 371 3.61 9.89 13.44
C PHE A 371 4.05 10.04 11.97
N LEU A 372 3.23 9.61 11.01
CA LEU A 372 3.54 9.80 9.58
C LEU A 372 3.55 11.27 9.17
N GLU A 373 2.70 12.11 9.78
CA GLU A 373 2.70 13.56 9.53
C GLU A 373 3.96 14.25 10.05
N ASN A 374 4.51 13.76 11.16
CA ASN A 374 5.66 14.38 11.84
C ASN A 374 7.03 13.79 11.42
N ILE A 375 7.05 12.73 10.60
CA ILE A 375 8.29 12.22 9.98
C ILE A 375 8.51 12.96 8.66
N PRO A 376 9.74 13.42 8.33
CA PRO A 376 10.03 14.05 7.05
C PRO A 376 9.72 13.17 5.84
N ALA A 377 9.33 13.79 4.73
CA ALA A 377 9.09 13.10 3.47
C ALA A 377 10.29 12.26 3.00
N GLU A 378 10.00 11.08 2.47
CA GLU A 378 11.05 10.23 1.89
C GLU A 378 11.52 10.75 0.54
N HIS A 379 12.81 10.59 0.29
CA HIS A 379 13.42 10.91 -1.00
C HIS A 379 13.50 9.66 -1.89
N ASN A 380 12.67 9.61 -2.92
CA ASN A 380 12.73 8.59 -3.96
C ASN A 380 12.24 9.17 -5.30
N THR A 381 12.53 8.47 -6.40
CA THR A 381 12.24 8.94 -7.76
C THR A 381 10.77 9.30 -7.97
N ILE A 382 9.83 8.53 -7.38
CA ILE A 382 8.39 8.79 -7.52
C ILE A 382 8.03 10.09 -6.80
N VAL A 383 8.48 10.27 -5.55
CA VAL A 383 8.25 11.52 -4.80
C VAL A 383 8.83 12.72 -5.53
N TYR A 384 10.03 12.60 -6.10
CA TYR A 384 10.64 13.66 -6.91
C TYR A 384 9.83 14.04 -8.14
N GLN A 385 9.19 13.08 -8.82
CA GLN A 385 8.31 13.39 -9.95
C GLN A 385 7.14 14.29 -9.54
N TYR A 386 6.56 14.07 -8.35
CA TYR A 386 5.46 14.89 -7.83
C TYR A 386 5.94 16.25 -7.32
N LEU A 387 7.11 16.32 -6.68
CA LEU A 387 7.77 17.59 -6.31
C LEU A 387 8.00 18.47 -7.56
N ASP A 388 8.57 17.87 -8.60
CA ASP A 388 8.86 18.55 -9.87
C ASP A 388 7.57 19.00 -10.60
N ALA A 389 6.47 18.26 -10.41
CA ALA A 389 5.15 18.66 -10.85
C ALA A 389 4.52 19.79 -9.99
N GLY A 390 5.22 20.32 -8.99
CA GLY A 390 4.82 21.47 -8.18
C GLY A 390 4.11 21.15 -6.87
N LEU A 391 4.08 19.89 -6.44
CA LEU A 391 3.56 19.56 -5.12
C LEU A 391 4.58 19.90 -4.03
N LYS A 392 4.08 20.43 -2.90
CA LYS A 392 4.84 20.51 -1.66
C LYS A 392 4.65 19.19 -0.90
N ILE A 393 5.75 18.53 -0.53
CA ILE A 393 5.72 17.20 0.10
C ILE A 393 6.66 17.24 1.31
N ASP A 394 6.09 17.53 2.48
CA ASP A 394 6.86 17.81 3.70
C ASP A 394 6.92 16.61 4.65
N SER A 395 5.96 15.67 4.57
CA SER A 395 5.82 14.56 5.52
C SER A 395 5.84 13.18 4.88
N ALA A 396 6.12 12.17 5.70
CA ALA A 396 6.07 10.76 5.33
C ALA A 396 4.64 10.33 4.99
N LEU A 397 3.62 10.92 5.61
CA LEU A 397 2.22 10.72 5.23
C LEU A 397 2.05 11.03 3.74
N MET A 398 2.47 12.23 3.30
CA MET A 398 2.35 12.62 1.89
C MET A 398 3.19 11.76 0.96
N SER A 399 4.46 11.48 1.31
CA SER A 399 5.32 10.65 0.45
C SER A 399 4.77 9.22 0.31
N GLN A 400 4.28 8.61 1.39
CA GLN A 400 3.68 7.27 1.36
C GLN A 400 2.33 7.24 0.65
N SER A 401 1.49 8.29 0.78
CA SER A 401 0.28 8.44 -0.02
C SER A 401 0.60 8.49 -1.50
N LEU A 402 1.61 9.26 -1.92
CA LEU A 402 1.99 9.38 -3.33
C LEU A 402 2.57 8.09 -3.89
N LEU A 403 3.33 7.33 -3.10
CA LEU A 403 3.80 6.00 -3.49
C LEU A 403 2.64 5.03 -3.73
N GLN A 404 1.64 5.02 -2.83
CA GLN A 404 0.44 4.21 -2.98
C GLN A 404 -0.39 4.66 -4.19
N LEU A 405 -0.65 5.97 -4.31
CA LEU A 405 -1.40 6.57 -5.40
C LEU A 405 -0.74 6.22 -6.76
N ASN A 406 0.57 6.40 -6.85
CA ASN A 406 1.30 6.11 -8.07
C ASN A 406 1.14 4.63 -8.47
N LYS A 407 1.41 3.71 -7.54
CA LYS A 407 1.41 2.27 -7.79
C LYS A 407 0.02 1.71 -8.14
N TYR A 408 -1.03 2.17 -7.46
CA TYR A 408 -2.38 1.58 -7.58
C TYR A 408 -3.32 2.36 -8.50
N TYR A 409 -3.02 3.62 -8.81
CA TYR A 409 -3.84 4.45 -9.68
C TYR A 409 -3.07 4.95 -10.91
N CYS A 410 -1.98 5.68 -10.71
CA CYS A 410 -1.33 6.41 -11.82
C CYS A 410 -0.70 5.48 -12.87
N THR A 411 0.07 4.47 -12.45
CA THR A 411 0.69 3.50 -13.37
C THR A 411 -0.34 2.67 -14.12
N GLN A 412 -1.53 2.49 -13.54
CA GLN A 412 -2.66 1.77 -14.13
C GLN A 412 -3.65 2.71 -14.85
N LYS A 413 -3.35 4.01 -14.93
CA LYS A 413 -4.19 5.06 -15.54
C LYS A 413 -5.65 5.08 -15.04
N LYS A 414 -5.88 4.73 -13.76
CA LYS A 414 -7.22 4.73 -13.12
C LYS A 414 -7.72 6.13 -12.75
N CYS A 415 -7.61 7.10 -13.66
CA CYS A 415 -7.93 8.51 -13.42
C CYS A 415 -9.40 8.74 -13.08
N LEU A 416 -10.30 7.94 -13.66
CA LEU A 416 -11.74 7.96 -13.38
C LEU A 416 -12.09 7.56 -11.92
N ASN A 417 -11.16 6.89 -11.24
CA ASN A 417 -11.33 6.41 -9.86
C ASN A 417 -10.42 7.15 -8.85
N CYS A 418 -9.57 8.05 -9.34
CA CYS A 418 -8.64 8.84 -8.55
C CYS A 418 -9.26 10.22 -8.27
N GLY A 419 -9.32 10.67 -7.01
CA GLY A 419 -9.96 11.96 -6.68
C GLY A 419 -9.33 13.16 -7.40
N ILE A 420 -8.02 13.13 -7.67
CA ILE A 420 -7.33 14.16 -8.48
C ILE A 420 -7.80 14.09 -9.93
N GLY A 421 -7.82 12.90 -10.53
CA GLY A 421 -8.27 12.71 -11.91
C GLY A 421 -9.74 13.09 -12.10
N ILE A 422 -10.60 12.68 -11.17
CA ILE A 422 -12.01 13.06 -11.13
C ILE A 422 -12.15 14.60 -11.07
N LYS A 423 -11.39 15.28 -10.19
CA LYS A 423 -11.44 16.74 -10.07
C LYS A 423 -10.99 17.43 -11.37
N ILE A 424 -9.96 16.91 -12.04
CA ILE A 424 -9.49 17.44 -13.33
C ILE A 424 -10.56 17.28 -14.40
N LEU A 425 -11.15 16.09 -14.51
CA LEU A 425 -12.13 15.78 -15.56
C LEU A 425 -13.46 16.51 -15.39
N LYS A 426 -13.83 16.85 -14.15
CA LYS A 426 -15.07 17.57 -13.83
C LYS A 426 -14.97 19.10 -13.99
N ARG A 427 -13.83 19.62 -14.42
CA ARG A 427 -13.69 21.04 -14.80
C ARG A 427 -14.23 21.24 -16.21
#